data_AF-A0AAI8MPQ8-F1
#
_entry.id   AF-A0AAI8MPQ8-F1
#
_cell.length_a   1.000
_cell.length_b   1.000
_cell.length_c   1.000
_cell.angle_alpha   90.00
_cell.angle_beta   90.00
_cell.angle_gamma   90.00
#
_symmetry.space_group_name_H-M   'P 1'
#
loop_
_entity.id
_entity.type
_entity.pdbx_description
1 polymer ?
#
loop_
_entity_poly.entity_id
_entity_poly.type
_entity_poly.pdbx_seq_one_letter_code
_entity_poly.pdbx_strand_id
1 'polypeptide(L)'
;MIESKDRQARESKNSQNNTKQQSIDFLLTITLINGGYKGKLWGFRENSEDGITILNPKKDFMGAETIRTSIQKSTPQRNKQVHLLFYGGARKIGDNAAFYYASINVLKDYKHYYPNDIFIHEFVDSAKTIVDKINEQNIESIASLDLFFHGSKWGLYMYKGASMYKELLSEDIKENKLNASLYASKTADLLTAWDTHEEKRTIYDVKFDRFISKGAIIEIHGCESGGDLYVIDSISKNLSEEIPQGYVVGHTTKTNPNIDNTQDNAKQDYRHGVRAIWQNGKVIKKTTQKRWINFNKEMI
;
A
#
# COMPACT_ATOMS: atom_id res chain seq x y z
N MET A 1 61.69 -0.40 5.10
CA MET A 1 60.99 -1.61 5.62
C MET A 1 60.14 -1.27 6.86
N ILE A 2 59.40 -0.13 6.86
CA ILE A 2 58.63 0.38 8.01
C ILE A 2 57.13 0.56 7.67
N GLU A 3 56.77 0.78 6.39
CA GLU A 3 55.37 0.98 5.96
C GLU A 3 54.47 -0.27 6.00
N SER A 4 55.01 -1.49 6.11
CA SER A 4 54.19 -2.71 6.11
C SER A 4 53.55 -3.04 7.46
N LYS A 5 54.15 -2.59 8.57
CA LYS A 5 53.67 -2.90 9.93
C LYS A 5 52.49 -2.02 10.35
N ASP A 6 52.48 -0.75 9.96
CA ASP A 6 51.39 0.18 10.31
C ASP A 6 50.09 -0.13 9.54
N ARG A 7 50.20 -0.70 8.34
CA ARG A 7 49.04 -1.11 7.54
C ARG A 7 48.34 -2.34 8.16
N GLN A 8 49.10 -3.33 8.61
CA GLN A 8 48.57 -4.51 9.33
C GLN A 8 47.95 -4.13 10.70
N ALA A 9 48.48 -3.12 11.39
CA ALA A 9 47.93 -2.65 12.66
C ALA A 9 46.59 -1.90 12.49
N ARG A 10 46.37 -1.22 11.36
CA ARG A 10 45.08 -0.55 11.05
C ARG A 10 44.01 -1.53 10.58
N GLU A 11 44.37 -2.52 9.77
CA GLU A 11 43.42 -3.56 9.30
C GLU A 11 42.96 -4.48 10.43
N SER A 12 43.85 -4.83 11.37
CA SER A 12 43.47 -5.62 12.55
C SER A 12 42.53 -4.86 13.51
N LYS A 13 42.76 -3.55 13.71
CA LYS A 13 41.85 -2.70 14.52
C LYS A 13 40.47 -2.53 13.89
N ASN A 14 40.40 -2.33 12.56
CA ASN A 14 39.11 -2.24 11.86
C ASN A 14 38.36 -3.57 11.87
N SER A 15 39.06 -4.70 11.71
CA SER A 15 38.46 -6.02 11.80
C SER A 15 37.89 -6.30 13.19
N GLN A 16 38.66 -6.02 14.26
CA GLN A 16 38.21 -6.18 15.64
C GLN A 16 37.01 -5.29 16.02
N ASN A 17 36.97 -4.05 15.51
CA ASN A 17 35.82 -3.17 15.72
C ASN A 17 34.56 -3.69 15.02
N ASN A 18 34.71 -4.27 13.83
CA ASN A 18 33.58 -4.82 13.07
C ASN A 18 33.02 -6.09 13.74
N THR A 19 33.88 -6.97 14.27
CA THR A 19 33.46 -8.17 15.02
C THR A 19 32.78 -7.81 16.35
N LYS A 20 33.26 -6.79 17.05
CA LYS A 20 32.61 -6.27 18.27
C LYS A 20 31.21 -5.70 17.96
N GLN A 21 31.09 -4.93 16.87
CA GLN A 21 29.81 -4.36 16.45
C GLN A 21 28.79 -5.47 16.12
N GLN A 22 29.20 -6.48 15.34
CA GLN A 22 28.36 -7.63 15.01
C GLN A 22 27.94 -8.45 16.25
N SER A 23 28.82 -8.56 17.24
CA SER A 23 28.52 -9.28 18.49
C SER A 23 27.49 -8.51 19.34
N ILE A 24 27.56 -7.18 19.36
CA ILE A 24 26.60 -6.31 20.04
C ILE A 24 25.23 -6.37 19.35
N ASP A 25 25.21 -6.32 18.01
CA ASP A 25 23.97 -6.42 17.22
C ASP A 25 23.29 -7.79 17.39
N PHE A 26 24.09 -8.87 17.49
CA PHE A 26 23.58 -10.21 17.77
C PHE A 26 23.00 -10.34 19.19
N LEU A 27 23.65 -9.74 20.20
CA LEU A 27 23.14 -9.70 21.58
C LEU A 27 21.85 -8.88 21.72
N LEU A 28 21.75 -7.73 21.03
CA LEU A 28 20.52 -6.94 20.95
C LEU A 28 19.38 -7.72 20.32
N THR A 29 19.66 -8.46 19.24
CA THR A 29 18.68 -9.30 18.55
C THR A 29 18.18 -10.44 19.44
N ILE A 30 19.07 -11.12 20.18
CA ILE A 30 18.67 -12.18 21.13
C ILE A 30 17.87 -11.62 22.31
N THR A 31 18.22 -10.43 22.80
CA THR A 31 17.50 -9.80 23.92
C THR A 31 16.08 -9.39 23.54
N LEU A 32 15.87 -8.95 22.29
CA LEU A 32 14.53 -8.65 21.75
C LEU A 32 13.68 -9.90 21.55
N ILE A 33 14.30 -11.04 21.19
CA ILE A 33 13.58 -12.31 20.97
C ILE A 33 13.15 -12.97 22.30
N ASN A 34 13.89 -12.76 23.40
CA ASN A 34 13.62 -13.39 24.70
C ASN A 34 12.74 -12.55 25.66
N GLY A 35 12.23 -11.39 25.24
CA GLY A 35 11.39 -10.51 26.07
C GLY A 35 9.95 -11.02 26.36
N GLY A 36 9.62 -12.24 25.98
CA GLY A 36 8.29 -12.83 26.10
C GLY A 36 8.22 -14.03 27.04
N TYR A 37 8.57 -13.89 28.32
CA TYR A 37 8.19 -14.89 29.33
C TYR A 37 7.58 -14.27 30.59
N LYS A 38 6.32 -14.66 30.82
CA LYS A 38 5.49 -14.37 31.98
C LYS A 38 6.12 -14.94 33.26
N GLY A 39 6.26 -14.10 34.28
CA GLY A 39 6.48 -14.51 35.66
C GLY A 39 6.02 -13.41 36.62
N LYS A 40 4.86 -13.60 37.25
CA LYS A 40 4.38 -12.77 38.36
C LYS A 40 5.36 -12.88 39.53
N LEU A 41 5.94 -11.77 39.97
CA LEU A 41 6.52 -11.62 41.30
C LEU A 41 6.03 -10.28 41.89
N TRP A 42 5.25 -10.40 42.96
CA TRP A 42 4.78 -9.31 43.79
C TRP A 42 5.97 -8.68 44.53
N GLY A 43 6.10 -7.35 44.43
CA GLY A 43 7.04 -6.55 45.20
C GLY A 43 6.62 -5.09 45.12
N PHE A 44 6.50 -4.46 46.30
CA PHE A 44 5.96 -3.12 46.52
C PHE A 44 6.55 -2.05 45.60
N ARG A 45 5.68 -1.21 45.02
CA ARG A 45 6.04 -0.07 44.17
C ARG A 45 5.72 1.22 44.95
N GLU A 46 6.74 1.94 45.38
CA GLU A 46 6.63 3.39 45.55
C GLU A 46 6.95 4.04 44.19
N ASN A 47 6.13 5.00 43.79
CA ASN A 47 6.34 5.77 42.57
C ASN A 47 7.38 6.86 42.86
N SER A 48 8.51 6.83 42.15
CA SER A 48 9.38 7.99 41.99
C SER A 48 9.36 8.44 40.52
N GLU A 49 9.31 9.76 40.30
CA GLU A 49 9.08 10.40 39.00
C GLU A 49 10.22 10.25 37.98
N ASP A 50 11.35 9.64 38.35
CA ASP A 50 12.52 9.54 37.49
C ASP A 50 13.00 8.07 37.38
N GLY A 51 12.36 7.31 36.50
CA GLY A 51 12.88 6.08 35.86
C GLY A 51 13.79 5.13 36.66
N ILE A 52 13.20 4.07 37.23
CA ILE A 52 13.75 2.72 37.51
C ILE A 52 15.26 2.64 37.85
N THR A 53 15.57 2.57 39.15
CA THR A 53 16.87 2.08 39.65
C THR A 53 16.79 0.56 39.86
N ILE A 54 17.68 -0.22 39.23
CA ILE A 54 17.91 -1.63 39.58
C ILE A 54 19.15 -1.67 40.47
N LEU A 55 18.96 -1.91 41.77
CA LEU A 55 20.06 -2.21 42.69
C LEU A 55 20.39 -3.70 42.60
N ASN A 56 21.60 -4.04 42.16
CA ASN A 56 22.15 -5.38 42.33
C ASN A 56 23.19 -5.33 43.46
N PRO A 57 22.95 -5.92 44.64
CA PRO A 57 23.87 -5.82 45.75
C PRO A 57 24.85 -7.00 45.70
N LYS A 58 26.09 -6.75 45.25
CA LYS A 58 27.34 -7.19 45.93
C LYS A 58 28.58 -7.02 45.05
N LYS A 59 29.62 -6.52 45.72
CA LYS A 59 31.05 -6.51 45.40
C LYS A 59 31.54 -5.46 44.40
N ASP A 60 32.14 -4.43 45.00
CA ASP A 60 33.41 -3.79 44.64
C ASP A 60 33.69 -3.63 43.14
N PHE A 61 33.62 -2.39 42.65
CA PHE A 61 34.75 -1.81 41.92
C PHE A 61 34.61 -0.28 41.93
N MET A 62 35.59 0.36 42.55
CA MET A 62 35.83 1.78 42.46
C MET A 62 36.05 2.18 40.99
N GLY A 63 35.45 3.30 40.55
CA GLY A 63 35.82 4.00 39.31
C GLY A 63 34.81 3.97 38.16
N ALA A 64 33.50 4.09 38.42
CA ALA A 64 32.52 4.31 37.34
C ALA A 64 32.39 5.81 37.04
N GLU A 65 32.96 6.27 35.92
CA GLU A 65 32.58 7.54 35.31
C GLU A 65 31.10 7.48 34.93
N THR A 66 30.34 8.50 35.33
CA THR A 66 28.94 8.68 34.94
C THR A 66 28.88 9.04 33.45
N ILE A 67 28.84 8.05 32.57
CA ILE A 67 28.52 8.27 31.16
C ILE A 67 27.05 8.69 31.10
N ARG A 68 26.80 10.01 31.01
CA ARG A 68 25.47 10.54 30.63
C ARG A 68 25.26 10.25 29.15
N THR A 69 24.78 9.04 28.83
CA THR A 69 24.17 8.79 27.54
C THR A 69 22.87 9.57 27.49
N SER A 70 22.88 10.69 26.75
CA SER A 70 21.64 11.28 26.27
C SER A 70 20.99 10.25 25.35
N ILE A 71 20.06 9.47 25.90
CA ILE A 71 19.10 8.75 25.07
C ILE A 71 18.25 9.84 24.42
N GLN A 72 18.69 10.34 23.27
CA GLN A 72 17.78 10.96 22.33
C GLN A 72 16.67 9.93 22.14
N LYS A 73 15.47 10.24 22.62
CA LYS A 73 14.26 9.53 22.23
C LYS A 73 14.23 9.57 20.71
N SER A 74 14.69 8.50 20.07
CA SER A 74 14.35 8.25 18.69
C SER A 74 12.84 8.07 18.70
N THR A 75 12.13 9.04 18.15
CA THR A 75 10.74 8.84 17.77
C THR A 75 10.73 7.57 16.92
N PRO A 76 9.90 6.56 17.23
CA PRO A 76 9.87 5.33 16.44
C PRO A 76 9.62 5.74 15.00
N GLN A 77 10.61 5.50 14.14
CA GLN A 77 10.53 5.81 12.74
C GLN A 77 9.42 4.93 12.18
N ARG A 78 8.26 5.53 11.89
CA ARG A 78 7.15 4.82 11.23
C ARG A 78 7.73 4.14 9.99
N ASN A 79 7.57 2.83 9.89
CA ASN A 79 7.95 2.11 8.68
C ASN A 79 7.25 2.80 7.51
N LYS A 80 8.02 3.17 6.49
CA LYS A 80 7.49 3.79 5.27
C LYS A 80 6.41 2.89 4.70
N GLN A 81 5.23 3.45 4.46
CA GLN A 81 4.14 2.71 3.87
C GLN A 81 4.23 2.74 2.34
N VAL A 82 3.60 1.77 1.68
CA VAL A 82 3.57 1.67 0.23
C VAL A 82 2.21 2.16 -0.29
N HIS A 83 2.26 3.03 -1.29
CA HIS A 83 1.10 3.52 -2.03
C HIS A 83 1.23 3.06 -3.49
N LEU A 84 0.28 2.27 -3.95
CA LEU A 84 0.24 1.71 -5.30
C LEU A 84 -0.75 2.50 -6.14
N LEU A 85 -0.36 2.93 -7.34
CA LEU A 85 -1.21 3.64 -8.28
C LEU A 85 -1.03 3.01 -9.66
N PHE A 86 -2.06 2.31 -10.14
CA PHE A 86 -2.02 1.63 -11.43
C PHE A 86 -3.01 2.24 -12.41
N TYR A 87 -2.55 2.50 -13.63
CA TYR A 87 -3.36 3.10 -14.68
C TYR A 87 -3.14 2.41 -16.03
N GLY A 88 -4.07 2.55 -16.95
CA GLY A 88 -3.91 2.09 -18.34
C GLY A 88 -4.96 1.07 -18.75
N GLY A 89 -4.53 0.03 -19.49
CA GLY A 89 -5.38 -1.09 -19.90
C GLY A 89 -6.51 -0.77 -20.89
N ALA A 90 -6.77 0.50 -21.24
CA ALA A 90 -7.82 0.86 -22.17
C ALA A 90 -7.39 0.67 -23.63
N ARG A 91 -8.40 0.48 -24.48
CA ARG A 91 -8.22 0.35 -25.92
C ARG A 91 -7.79 1.65 -26.60
N LYS A 92 -8.33 2.77 -26.11
CA LYS A 92 -8.12 4.09 -26.70
C LYS A 92 -6.97 4.80 -25.98
N ILE A 93 -6.11 5.45 -26.76
CA ILE A 93 -5.00 6.24 -26.23
C ILE A 93 -5.52 7.38 -25.35
N GLY A 94 -6.63 8.02 -25.76
CA GLY A 94 -7.24 9.12 -25.00
C GLY A 94 -7.69 8.72 -23.59
N ASP A 95 -8.25 7.52 -23.43
CA ASP A 95 -8.67 7.01 -22.13
C ASP A 95 -7.45 6.73 -21.23
N ASN A 96 -6.43 6.08 -21.79
CA ASN A 96 -5.17 5.83 -21.09
C ASN A 96 -4.47 7.13 -20.65
N ALA A 97 -4.50 8.16 -21.51
CA ALA A 97 -3.99 9.49 -21.18
C ALA A 97 -4.77 10.13 -20.03
N ALA A 98 -6.10 10.07 -20.06
CA ALA A 98 -6.93 10.59 -18.97
C ALA A 98 -6.65 9.88 -17.63
N PHE A 99 -6.48 8.55 -17.65
CA PHE A 99 -6.09 7.78 -16.47
C PHE A 99 -4.71 8.20 -15.94
N TYR A 100 -3.74 8.38 -16.83
CA TYR A 100 -2.41 8.88 -16.45
C TYR A 100 -2.49 10.23 -15.74
N TYR A 101 -3.14 11.23 -16.33
CA TYR A 101 -3.19 12.56 -15.71
C TYR A 101 -3.97 12.58 -14.39
N ALA A 102 -5.07 11.85 -14.30
CA ALA A 102 -5.79 11.68 -13.04
C ALA A 102 -4.90 11.04 -11.96
N SER A 103 -4.18 9.97 -12.32
CA SER A 103 -3.26 9.29 -11.39
C SER A 103 -2.12 10.17 -10.91
N ILE A 104 -1.62 11.09 -11.74
CA ILE A 104 -0.63 12.09 -11.33
C ILE A 104 -1.20 13.06 -10.28
N ASN A 105 -2.46 13.46 -10.40
CA ASN A 105 -3.09 14.35 -9.42
C ASN A 105 -3.33 13.64 -8.08
N VAL A 106 -3.69 12.36 -8.11
CA VAL A 106 -3.75 11.53 -6.90
C VAL A 106 -2.36 11.36 -6.27
N LEU A 107 -1.33 11.06 -7.07
CA LEU A 107 0.05 10.93 -6.60
C LEU A 107 0.56 12.20 -5.93
N LYS A 108 0.22 13.39 -6.46
CA LYS A 108 0.57 14.68 -5.85
C LYS A 108 -0.04 14.82 -4.46
N ASP A 109 -1.31 14.46 -4.29
CA ASP A 109 -1.98 14.52 -2.99
C ASP A 109 -1.30 13.56 -2.00
N TYR A 110 -1.03 12.31 -2.39
CA TYR A 110 -0.33 11.38 -1.51
C TYR A 110 1.06 11.89 -1.11
N LYS A 111 1.85 12.41 -2.05
CA LYS A 111 3.18 13.00 -1.75
C LYS A 111 3.09 14.21 -0.82
N HIS A 112 2.00 14.98 -0.91
CA HIS A 112 1.75 16.09 0.00
C HIS A 112 1.44 15.62 1.43
N TYR A 113 0.56 14.62 1.59
CA TYR A 113 0.13 14.14 2.90
C TYR A 113 1.11 13.12 3.53
N TYR A 114 1.87 12.39 2.71
CA TYR A 114 2.75 11.29 3.11
C TYR A 114 4.14 11.41 2.45
N PRO A 115 4.89 12.52 2.65
CA PRO A 115 6.10 12.83 1.88
C PRO A 115 7.24 11.80 2.04
N ASN A 116 7.20 10.96 3.07
CA ASN A 116 8.25 10.00 3.39
C ASN A 116 7.94 8.57 2.95
N ASP A 117 6.75 8.31 2.43
CA ASP A 117 6.28 6.98 2.04
C ASP A 117 6.78 6.59 0.63
N ILE A 118 6.52 5.34 0.24
CA ILE A 118 6.96 4.74 -1.01
C ILE A 118 5.81 4.78 -2.01
N PHE A 119 6.09 5.20 -3.25
CA PHE A 119 5.09 5.33 -4.31
C PHE A 119 5.46 4.44 -5.50
N ILE A 120 4.58 3.52 -5.87
CA ILE A 120 4.70 2.73 -7.10
C ILE A 120 3.59 3.21 -8.03
N HIS A 121 3.99 3.88 -9.12
CA HIS A 121 3.09 4.47 -10.10
C HIS A 121 3.41 3.91 -11.49
N GLU A 122 2.58 3.01 -11.98
CA GLU A 122 2.91 2.20 -13.17
C GLU A 122 1.74 2.12 -14.15
N PHE A 123 2.07 2.18 -15.45
CA PHE A 123 1.16 1.78 -16.51
C PHE A 123 1.07 0.26 -16.51
N VAL A 124 -0.14 -0.29 -16.55
CA VAL A 124 -0.38 -1.73 -16.58
C VAL A 124 -1.42 -2.08 -17.64
N ASP A 125 -1.22 -3.22 -18.30
CA ASP A 125 -2.10 -3.73 -19.36
C ASP A 125 -2.75 -5.08 -19.00
N SER A 126 -2.40 -5.64 -17.82
CA SER A 126 -3.02 -6.87 -17.31
C SER A 126 -3.23 -6.87 -15.79
N ALA A 127 -4.28 -7.57 -15.38
CA ALA A 127 -4.60 -7.81 -13.98
C ALA A 127 -3.53 -8.65 -13.28
N LYS A 128 -2.87 -9.57 -14.00
CA LYS A 128 -1.70 -10.29 -13.48
C LYS A 128 -0.63 -9.34 -12.96
N THR A 129 -0.29 -8.28 -13.70
CA THR A 129 0.72 -7.31 -13.29
C THR A 129 0.33 -6.60 -11.98
N ILE A 130 -0.94 -6.21 -11.85
CA ILE A 130 -1.48 -5.60 -10.61
C ILE A 130 -1.33 -6.56 -9.43
N VAL A 131 -1.79 -7.81 -9.61
CA VAL A 131 -1.75 -8.85 -8.57
C VAL A 131 -0.32 -9.16 -8.15
N ASP A 132 0.58 -9.36 -9.11
CA ASP A 132 1.99 -9.67 -8.82
C ASP A 132 2.64 -8.53 -8.03
N LYS A 133 2.45 -7.27 -8.46
CA LYS A 133 3.01 -6.09 -7.80
C LYS A 133 2.49 -5.91 -6.38
N ILE A 134 1.23 -6.21 -6.12
CA ILE A 134 0.68 -6.25 -4.76
C ILE A 134 1.33 -7.38 -3.95
N ASN A 135 1.39 -8.58 -4.52
CA ASN A 135 1.84 -9.79 -3.84
C ASN A 135 3.34 -9.80 -3.51
N GLU A 136 4.14 -9.05 -4.28
CA GLU A 136 5.57 -8.81 -4.08
C GLU A 136 5.88 -7.89 -2.89
N GLN A 137 4.90 -7.13 -2.39
CA GLN A 137 5.13 -6.26 -1.25
C GLN A 137 5.35 -7.05 0.05
N ASN A 138 5.89 -6.37 1.06
CA ASN A 138 6.02 -6.95 2.39
C ASN A 138 4.63 -7.07 3.05
N ILE A 139 4.50 -8.03 3.97
CA ILE A 139 3.32 -8.15 4.84
C ILE A 139 3.07 -6.82 5.56
N GLU A 140 1.81 -6.41 5.63
CA GLU A 140 1.34 -5.18 6.29
C GLU A 140 2.10 -3.90 5.88
N SER A 141 2.43 -3.75 4.59
CA SER A 141 3.17 -2.57 4.10
C SER A 141 2.33 -1.63 3.24
N ILE A 142 1.30 -2.13 2.56
CA ILE A 142 0.48 -1.34 1.63
C ILE A 142 -0.55 -0.52 2.41
N ALA A 143 -0.43 0.81 2.34
CA ALA A 143 -1.41 1.73 2.91
C ALA A 143 -2.50 2.12 1.93
N SER A 144 -2.17 2.20 0.63
CA SER A 144 -3.20 2.46 -0.37
C SER A 144 -2.98 1.80 -1.73
N LEU A 145 -4.09 1.61 -2.42
CA LEU A 145 -4.15 1.14 -3.80
C LEU A 145 -5.17 1.98 -4.59
N ASP A 146 -4.71 2.65 -5.64
CA ASP A 146 -5.53 3.43 -6.56
C ASP A 146 -5.54 2.78 -7.95
N LEU A 147 -6.74 2.56 -8.49
CA LEU A 147 -6.96 1.81 -9.73
C LEU A 147 -7.68 2.69 -10.78
N PHE A 148 -6.96 3.09 -11.84
CA PHE A 148 -7.44 3.98 -12.90
C PHE A 148 -7.69 3.19 -14.20
N PHE A 149 -8.88 2.60 -14.29
CA PHE A 149 -9.31 1.75 -15.40
C PHE A 149 -10.77 1.99 -15.75
N HIS A 150 -11.16 1.57 -16.95
CA HIS A 150 -12.57 1.30 -17.19
C HIS A 150 -13.05 0.21 -16.25
N GLY A 151 -14.30 0.28 -15.84
CA GLY A 151 -14.83 -0.65 -14.86
C GLY A 151 -16.33 -0.70 -14.85
N SER A 152 -16.81 -1.63 -14.04
CA SER A 152 -18.21 -1.75 -13.64
C SER A 152 -18.23 -2.46 -12.28
N LYS A 153 -19.43 -2.81 -11.82
CA LYS A 153 -19.60 -3.65 -10.62
C LYS A 153 -18.90 -5.00 -10.72
N TRP A 154 -18.71 -5.53 -11.94
CA TRP A 154 -18.18 -6.87 -12.21
C TRP A 154 -16.65 -6.98 -12.18
N GLY A 155 -15.95 -5.87 -12.37
CA GLY A 155 -14.51 -5.89 -12.59
C GLY A 155 -13.96 -4.61 -13.20
N LEU A 156 -12.64 -4.59 -13.35
CA LEU A 156 -11.85 -3.55 -14.00
C LEU A 156 -11.30 -4.08 -15.31
N TYR A 157 -11.59 -3.36 -16.38
CA TYR A 157 -11.40 -3.86 -17.74
C TYR A 157 -10.08 -3.40 -18.34
N MET A 158 -9.30 -4.38 -18.77
CA MET A 158 -7.94 -4.19 -19.28
C MET A 158 -7.69 -5.11 -20.46
N TYR A 159 -6.95 -4.61 -21.45
CA TYR A 159 -6.56 -5.38 -22.62
C TYR A 159 -5.04 -5.48 -22.73
N LYS A 160 -4.54 -6.70 -22.89
CA LYS A 160 -3.13 -6.97 -23.13
C LYS A 160 -2.67 -6.25 -24.41
N GLY A 161 -1.52 -5.59 -24.35
CA GLY A 161 -1.01 -4.78 -25.45
C GLY A 161 -1.61 -3.37 -25.53
N ALA A 162 -2.46 -2.97 -24.56
CA ALA A 162 -2.88 -1.59 -24.42
C ALA A 162 -1.66 -0.67 -24.28
N SER A 163 -1.76 0.54 -24.84
CA SER A 163 -0.62 1.44 -24.96
C SER A 163 -1.02 2.91 -24.88
N MET A 164 -0.05 3.75 -24.57
CA MET A 164 -0.12 5.21 -24.68
C MET A 164 0.08 5.71 -26.12
N TYR A 165 0.44 4.83 -27.05
CA TYR A 165 0.88 5.21 -28.39
C TYR A 165 0.12 4.53 -29.53
N LYS A 166 -0.62 3.46 -29.24
CA LYS A 166 -1.37 2.68 -30.22
C LYS A 166 -2.74 2.30 -29.66
N GLU A 167 -3.77 2.46 -30.49
CA GLU A 167 -5.11 1.97 -30.17
C GLU A 167 -5.25 0.48 -30.48
N LEU A 168 -6.10 -0.20 -29.69
CA LEU A 168 -6.51 -1.58 -29.96
C LEU A 168 -7.87 -1.61 -30.65
N LEU A 169 -7.89 -2.26 -31.82
CA LEU A 169 -9.12 -2.51 -32.57
C LEU A 169 -9.94 -3.62 -31.90
N SER A 170 -11.24 -3.68 -32.22
CA SER A 170 -12.15 -4.63 -31.56
C SER A 170 -11.86 -6.05 -32.03
N GLU A 171 -11.53 -6.14 -33.30
CA GLU A 171 -11.20 -7.33 -34.05
C GLU A 171 -9.92 -7.94 -33.47
N ASP A 172 -8.88 -7.13 -33.27
CA ASP A 172 -7.61 -7.56 -32.65
C ASP A 172 -7.82 -8.19 -31.27
N ILE A 173 -8.68 -7.58 -30.45
CA ILE A 173 -8.97 -8.07 -29.09
C ILE A 173 -9.63 -9.44 -29.13
N LYS A 174 -10.60 -9.63 -30.03
CA LYS A 174 -11.34 -10.87 -30.17
C LYS A 174 -10.47 -11.97 -30.75
N GLU A 175 -9.77 -11.68 -31.85
CA GLU A 175 -8.93 -12.65 -32.55
C GLU A 175 -7.77 -13.14 -31.68
N ASN A 176 -7.16 -12.24 -30.91
CA ASN A 176 -6.00 -12.55 -30.07
C ASN A 176 -6.33 -12.76 -28.60
N LYS A 177 -7.62 -12.76 -28.22
CA LYS A 177 -8.11 -12.95 -26.84
C LYS A 177 -7.36 -12.06 -25.84
N LEU A 178 -7.40 -10.74 -26.06
CA LEU A 178 -6.58 -9.79 -25.30
C LEU A 178 -7.18 -9.36 -23.96
N ASN A 179 -8.37 -9.82 -23.57
CA ASN A 179 -9.00 -9.38 -22.31
C ASN A 179 -8.25 -9.94 -21.08
N ALA A 180 -7.47 -9.09 -20.43
CA ALA A 180 -6.64 -9.39 -19.26
C ALA A 180 -7.16 -8.71 -17.99
N SER A 181 -8.48 -8.58 -17.88
CA SER A 181 -9.19 -7.82 -16.83
C SER A 181 -9.08 -8.42 -15.42
N LEU A 182 -9.36 -7.59 -14.42
CA LEU A 182 -9.47 -7.98 -13.01
C LEU A 182 -10.95 -8.12 -12.63
N TYR A 183 -11.40 -9.33 -12.34
CA TYR A 183 -12.80 -9.61 -12.01
C TYR A 183 -13.06 -9.62 -10.51
N ALA A 184 -14.27 -9.17 -10.12
CA ALA A 184 -14.71 -9.08 -8.75
C ALA A 184 -14.74 -10.45 -8.03
N SER A 185 -14.94 -11.54 -8.77
CA SER A 185 -15.01 -12.90 -8.24
C SER A 185 -14.85 -13.93 -9.37
N LYS A 186 -14.69 -15.21 -9.02
CA LYS A 186 -14.74 -16.32 -10.00
C LYS A 186 -16.08 -16.40 -10.73
N THR A 187 -17.19 -16.08 -10.04
CA THR A 187 -18.52 -16.06 -10.65
C THR A 187 -18.64 -14.90 -11.65
N ALA A 188 -18.17 -13.71 -11.29
CA ALA A 188 -18.15 -12.58 -12.21
C ALA A 188 -17.29 -12.89 -13.44
N ASP A 189 -16.10 -13.48 -13.25
CA ASP A 189 -15.24 -13.96 -14.34
C ASP A 189 -15.99 -14.93 -15.25
N LEU A 190 -16.56 -16.02 -14.72
CA LEU A 190 -17.26 -17.02 -15.51
C LEU A 190 -18.42 -16.45 -16.36
N LEU A 191 -19.16 -15.48 -15.82
CA LEU A 191 -20.37 -14.96 -16.46
C LEU A 191 -20.10 -13.81 -17.42
N THR A 192 -19.02 -13.05 -17.22
CA THR A 192 -18.80 -11.78 -17.94
C THR A 192 -17.53 -11.76 -18.77
N ALA A 193 -16.59 -12.67 -18.53
CA ALA A 193 -15.30 -12.65 -19.19
C ALA A 193 -15.35 -13.31 -20.57
N TRP A 194 -15.25 -12.51 -21.62
CA TRP A 194 -15.12 -12.97 -23.00
C TRP A 194 -13.76 -12.56 -23.57
N ASP A 195 -13.32 -13.24 -24.64
CA ASP A 195 -12.05 -12.96 -25.32
C ASP A 195 -10.83 -12.94 -24.38
N THR A 196 -10.82 -13.86 -23.41
CA THR A 196 -9.93 -13.79 -22.24
C THR A 196 -8.49 -14.21 -22.52
N HIS A 197 -7.56 -13.39 -22.04
CA HIS A 197 -6.13 -13.66 -21.97
C HIS A 197 -5.79 -14.45 -20.71
N GLU A 198 -4.70 -15.21 -20.72
CA GLU A 198 -4.21 -15.96 -19.53
C GLU A 198 -3.75 -15.07 -18.37
N GLU A 199 -3.55 -13.78 -18.65
CA GLU A 199 -3.16 -12.77 -17.64
C GLU A 199 -4.35 -12.11 -16.95
N LYS A 200 -5.59 -12.54 -17.25
CA LYS A 200 -6.74 -12.16 -16.43
C LYS A 200 -6.60 -12.68 -15.00
N ARG A 201 -7.16 -11.97 -14.04
CA ARG A 201 -7.18 -12.39 -12.63
C ARG A 201 -8.52 -12.09 -12.00
N THR A 202 -8.74 -12.66 -10.83
CA THR A 202 -9.78 -12.23 -9.89
C THR A 202 -9.13 -11.53 -8.71
N ILE A 203 -9.90 -10.77 -7.94
CA ILE A 203 -9.40 -10.18 -6.70
C ILE A 203 -8.85 -11.25 -5.73
N TYR A 204 -9.33 -12.50 -5.80
CA TYR A 204 -8.90 -13.58 -4.92
C TYR A 204 -7.50 -14.12 -5.23
N ASP A 205 -6.87 -13.64 -6.30
CA ASP A 205 -5.46 -13.91 -6.59
C ASP A 205 -4.54 -12.95 -5.80
N VAL A 206 -5.09 -11.92 -5.15
CA VAL A 206 -4.36 -10.96 -4.30
C VAL A 206 -4.12 -11.55 -2.91
N LYS A 207 -2.91 -11.33 -2.38
CA LYS A 207 -2.54 -11.59 -0.99
C LYS A 207 -2.91 -10.36 -0.15
N PHE A 208 -4.04 -10.41 0.53
CA PHE A 208 -4.52 -9.25 1.31
C PHE A 208 -3.76 -9.01 2.63
N ASP A 209 -2.96 -9.98 3.09
CA ASP A 209 -2.01 -9.81 4.19
C ASP A 209 -0.89 -8.79 3.88
N ARG A 210 -0.80 -8.29 2.64
CA ARG A 210 0.10 -7.22 2.22
C ARG A 210 -0.39 -5.83 2.62
N PHE A 211 -1.69 -5.66 2.81
CA PHE A 211 -2.29 -4.40 3.25
C PHE A 211 -2.12 -4.20 4.75
N ILE A 212 -1.96 -2.95 5.17
CA ILE A 212 -1.96 -2.62 6.60
C ILE A 212 -3.28 -3.06 7.23
N SER A 213 -3.20 -3.69 8.40
CA SER A 213 -4.36 -4.30 9.06
C SER A 213 -5.44 -3.30 9.47
N LYS A 214 -5.13 -1.99 9.56
CA LYS A 214 -6.10 -0.93 9.86
C LYS A 214 -5.86 0.30 9.01
N GLY A 215 -6.94 0.81 8.42
CA GLY A 215 -6.93 2.07 7.67
C GLY A 215 -6.32 1.99 6.28
N ALA A 216 -6.13 0.79 5.72
CA ALA A 216 -5.80 0.62 4.31
C ALA A 216 -6.92 1.21 3.44
N ILE A 217 -6.56 1.86 2.33
CA ILE A 217 -7.53 2.48 1.41
C ILE A 217 -7.36 1.90 0.02
N ILE A 218 -8.45 1.42 -0.58
CA ILE A 218 -8.51 1.09 -2.01
C ILE A 218 -9.48 2.04 -2.69
N GLU A 219 -9.04 2.83 -3.67
CA GLU A 219 -9.93 3.71 -4.45
C GLU A 219 -9.96 3.30 -5.92
N ILE A 220 -11.17 3.06 -6.43
CA ILE A 220 -11.43 2.65 -7.80
C ILE A 220 -12.00 3.84 -8.57
N HIS A 221 -11.23 4.29 -9.56
CA HIS A 221 -11.58 5.45 -10.40
C HIS A 221 -12.42 5.05 -11.64
N GLY A 222 -12.79 3.77 -11.73
CA GLY A 222 -13.65 3.21 -12.77
C GLY A 222 -15.14 3.44 -12.52
N CYS A 223 -15.91 3.58 -13.62
CA CYS A 223 -17.35 3.82 -13.60
C CYS A 223 -18.14 2.73 -12.87
N GLU A 224 -19.16 3.13 -12.11
CA GLU A 224 -20.12 2.24 -11.44
C GLU A 224 -19.53 1.14 -10.54
N SER A 225 -18.25 1.22 -10.18
CA SER A 225 -17.55 0.24 -9.34
C SER A 225 -18.06 0.17 -7.90
N GLY A 226 -18.62 1.27 -7.38
CA GLY A 226 -19.09 1.40 -6.00
C GLY A 226 -20.57 1.07 -5.78
N GLY A 227 -21.31 0.67 -6.82
CA GLY A 227 -22.68 0.16 -6.68
C GLY A 227 -22.70 -1.34 -6.45
N ASP A 228 -23.76 -1.88 -5.82
CA ASP A 228 -23.92 -3.33 -5.64
C ASP A 228 -24.88 -3.93 -6.69
N LEU A 229 -24.86 -5.25 -6.85
CA LEU A 229 -25.86 -5.98 -7.62
C LEU A 229 -26.65 -6.92 -6.71
N TYR A 230 -27.87 -7.24 -7.13
CA TYR A 230 -28.79 -8.06 -6.34
C TYR A 230 -28.34 -9.52 -6.19
N VAL A 231 -27.53 -10.02 -7.13
CA VAL A 231 -27.21 -11.46 -7.26
C VAL A 231 -25.71 -11.74 -7.12
N ILE A 232 -24.86 -10.74 -7.37
CA ILE A 232 -23.40 -10.92 -7.39
C ILE A 232 -22.77 -9.68 -6.77
N ASP A 233 -21.94 -9.90 -5.76
CA ASP A 233 -21.29 -8.83 -5.04
C ASP A 233 -20.38 -8.01 -5.96
N SER A 234 -20.43 -6.69 -5.81
CA SER A 234 -19.58 -5.80 -6.59
C SER A 234 -18.11 -5.92 -6.22
N ILE A 235 -17.24 -5.47 -7.12
CA ILE A 235 -15.81 -5.40 -6.85
C ILE A 235 -15.49 -4.59 -5.58
N SER A 236 -16.17 -3.45 -5.36
CA SER A 236 -15.96 -2.66 -4.14
C SER A 236 -16.40 -3.41 -2.88
N LYS A 237 -17.53 -4.13 -2.94
CA LYS A 237 -18.00 -4.94 -1.82
C LYS A 237 -16.98 -6.02 -1.46
N ASN A 238 -16.60 -6.85 -2.43
CA ASN A 238 -15.68 -7.96 -2.17
C ASN A 238 -14.30 -7.48 -1.68
N LEU A 239 -13.74 -6.43 -2.30
CA LEU A 239 -12.49 -5.85 -1.81
C LEU A 239 -12.62 -5.34 -0.37
N SER A 240 -13.77 -4.77 0.01
CA SER A 240 -13.97 -4.26 1.37
C SER A 240 -14.10 -5.34 2.43
N GLU A 241 -14.52 -6.55 2.04
CA GLU A 241 -14.56 -7.73 2.93
C GLU A 241 -13.15 -8.31 3.15
N GLU A 242 -12.28 -8.22 2.14
CA GLU A 242 -10.88 -8.65 2.23
C GLU A 242 -9.98 -7.70 3.05
N ILE A 243 -10.36 -6.43 3.17
CA ILE A 243 -9.72 -5.44 4.07
C ILE A 243 -10.72 -4.87 5.09
N PRO A 244 -11.19 -5.66 6.08
CA PRO A 244 -12.36 -5.34 6.89
C PRO A 244 -12.21 -4.12 7.81
N GLN A 245 -10.97 -3.74 8.18
CA GLN A 245 -10.69 -2.49 8.92
C GLN A 245 -10.10 -1.38 8.02
N GLY A 246 -10.13 -1.58 6.71
CA GLY A 246 -9.82 -0.57 5.71
C GLY A 246 -11.09 0.07 5.14
N TYR A 247 -10.89 0.75 4.01
CA TYR A 247 -11.95 1.41 3.26
C TYR A 247 -11.78 1.13 1.77
N VAL A 248 -12.90 0.90 1.07
CA VAL A 248 -12.93 0.86 -0.38
C VAL A 248 -13.83 1.96 -0.91
N VAL A 249 -13.33 2.75 -1.84
CA VAL A 249 -14.09 3.83 -2.48
C VAL A 249 -14.33 3.48 -3.93
N GLY A 250 -15.58 3.62 -4.38
CA GLY A 250 -15.95 3.44 -5.78
C GLY A 250 -17.06 4.40 -6.18
N HIS A 251 -17.14 4.70 -7.48
CA HIS A 251 -18.21 5.54 -8.02
C HIS A 251 -19.53 4.77 -8.11
N THR A 252 -20.63 5.34 -7.64
CA THR A 252 -21.96 4.71 -7.77
C THR A 252 -22.63 4.98 -9.12
N THR A 253 -22.08 5.91 -9.89
CA THR A 253 -22.55 6.29 -11.23
C THR A 253 -21.38 6.28 -12.21
N LYS A 254 -21.66 6.46 -13.50
CA LYS A 254 -20.61 6.80 -14.46
C LYS A 254 -19.92 8.09 -14.04
N THR A 255 -18.59 8.12 -14.18
CA THR A 255 -17.74 9.28 -13.92
C THR A 255 -16.90 9.56 -15.16
N ASN A 256 -16.43 10.78 -15.28
CA ASN A 256 -15.56 11.22 -16.37
C ASN A 256 -14.37 11.98 -15.77
N PRO A 257 -13.25 12.15 -16.48
CA PRO A 257 -12.07 12.80 -15.92
C PRO A 257 -12.21 14.31 -15.74
N ASN A 258 -13.26 14.94 -16.25
CA ASN A 258 -13.38 16.40 -16.35
C ASN A 258 -13.95 17.02 -15.08
N ILE A 259 -13.28 16.82 -13.95
CA ILE A 259 -13.61 17.49 -12.69
C ILE A 259 -13.69 19.01 -12.89
N ASP A 260 -14.64 19.66 -12.23
CA ASP A 260 -14.88 21.11 -12.35
C ASP A 260 -15.08 21.58 -13.81
N ASN A 261 -15.59 20.68 -14.68
CA ASN A 261 -15.79 20.90 -16.11
C ASN A 261 -14.51 21.27 -16.88
N THR A 262 -13.33 20.88 -16.36
CA THR A 262 -12.06 21.16 -17.02
C THR A 262 -11.92 20.40 -18.35
N GLN A 263 -11.30 21.04 -19.33
CA GLN A 263 -10.82 20.39 -20.57
C GLN A 263 -9.29 20.25 -20.59
N ASP A 264 -8.63 20.75 -19.54
CA ASP A 264 -7.19 20.65 -19.37
C ASP A 264 -6.85 19.29 -18.78
N ASN A 265 -6.17 18.45 -19.57
CA ASN A 265 -5.71 17.13 -19.18
C ASN A 265 -4.95 17.16 -17.84
N ALA A 266 -4.11 18.16 -17.60
CA ALA A 266 -3.33 18.23 -16.35
C ALA A 266 -4.20 18.44 -15.10
N LYS A 267 -5.45 18.89 -15.27
CA LYS A 267 -6.42 19.12 -14.20
C LYS A 267 -7.46 18.00 -14.09
N GLN A 268 -7.41 17.00 -14.98
CA GLN A 268 -8.34 15.88 -14.96
C GLN A 268 -8.20 15.07 -13.67
N ASP A 269 -9.33 14.61 -13.16
CA ASP A 269 -9.46 13.80 -11.95
C ASP A 269 -10.81 13.08 -11.97
N TYR A 270 -10.85 11.84 -11.51
CA TYR A 270 -12.09 11.07 -11.42
C TYR A 270 -12.80 11.24 -10.08
N ARG A 271 -12.12 11.78 -9.05
CA ARG A 271 -12.63 11.93 -7.67
C ARG A 271 -13.68 13.03 -7.53
N HIS A 272 -14.82 12.86 -8.20
CA HIS A 272 -16.01 13.71 -8.10
C HIS A 272 -17.27 12.90 -8.39
N GLY A 273 -18.43 13.56 -8.40
CA GLY A 273 -19.72 12.85 -8.42
C GLY A 273 -19.94 12.08 -7.12
N VAL A 274 -20.86 11.10 -7.16
CA VAL A 274 -21.21 10.31 -5.97
C VAL A 274 -20.26 9.12 -5.83
N ARG A 275 -19.54 9.09 -4.71
CA ARG A 275 -18.64 7.99 -4.32
C ARG A 275 -19.19 7.29 -3.09
N ALA A 276 -19.29 5.96 -3.14
CA ALA A 276 -19.64 5.14 -1.99
C ALA A 276 -18.35 4.70 -1.28
N ILE A 277 -18.35 4.86 0.05
CA ILE A 277 -17.31 4.37 0.94
C ILE A 277 -17.82 3.07 1.55
N TRP A 278 -17.10 1.99 1.27
CA TRP A 278 -17.36 0.64 1.73
C TRP A 278 -16.40 0.27 2.85
N GLN A 279 -16.91 -0.48 3.83
CA GLN A 279 -16.13 -1.11 4.88
C GLN A 279 -16.79 -2.43 5.23
N ASN A 280 -16.02 -3.52 5.19
CA ASN A 280 -16.46 -4.86 5.59
C ASN A 280 -17.81 -5.27 4.96
N GLY A 281 -17.89 -5.15 3.63
CA GLY A 281 -19.06 -5.56 2.84
C GLY A 281 -20.25 -4.60 2.87
N LYS A 282 -20.12 -3.42 3.51
CA LYS A 282 -21.22 -2.47 3.65
C LYS A 282 -20.83 -1.06 3.24
N VAL A 283 -21.75 -0.35 2.58
CA VAL A 283 -21.63 1.09 2.37
C VAL A 283 -21.86 1.80 3.70
N ILE A 284 -20.82 2.45 4.21
CA ILE A 284 -20.87 3.21 5.46
C ILE A 284 -21.20 4.69 5.24
N LYS A 285 -20.87 5.23 4.04
CA LYS A 285 -21.13 6.61 3.67
C LYS A 285 -21.19 6.76 2.15
N LYS A 286 -21.99 7.70 1.66
CA LYS A 286 -21.89 8.23 0.29
C LYS A 286 -21.48 9.69 0.38
N THR A 287 -20.54 10.11 -0.47
CA THR A 287 -20.02 11.48 -0.47
C THR A 287 -19.99 12.05 -1.89
N THR A 288 -20.18 13.35 -2.00
CA THR A 288 -19.97 14.14 -3.22
C THR A 288 -18.74 15.05 -3.09
N GLN A 289 -17.94 14.87 -2.04
CA GLN A 289 -16.67 15.58 -1.88
C GLN A 289 -15.84 15.38 -3.14
N LYS A 290 -15.23 16.45 -3.62
CA LYS A 290 -14.29 16.42 -4.73
C LYS A 290 -12.87 16.16 -4.21
N ARG A 291 -12.05 15.46 -4.99
CA ARG A 291 -10.63 15.16 -4.72
C ARG A 291 -10.44 14.33 -3.44
N TRP A 292 -9.33 14.54 -2.75
CA TRP A 292 -8.90 13.84 -1.54
C TRP A 292 -10.02 13.71 -0.50
N ILE A 293 -10.28 12.50 -0.02
CA ILE A 293 -11.14 12.22 1.14
C ILE A 293 -10.23 12.04 2.36
N ASN A 294 -10.42 12.85 3.40
CA ASN A 294 -9.72 12.65 4.66
C ASN A 294 -10.54 11.73 5.56
N PHE A 295 -10.24 10.43 5.51
CA PHE A 295 -10.93 9.40 6.32
C PHE A 295 -10.84 9.63 7.84
N ASN A 296 -9.86 10.41 8.34
CA ASN A 296 -9.78 10.73 9.76
C ASN A 296 -10.78 11.82 10.18
N LYS A 297 -11.23 12.68 9.25
CA LYS A 297 -12.23 13.74 9.51
C LYS A 297 -13.63 13.35 9.06
N GLU A 298 -13.73 12.55 8.00
CA GLU A 298 -15.00 12.19 7.35
C GLU A 298 -15.80 11.09 8.08
N MET A 299 -15.16 10.42 9.04
CA MET A 299 -15.66 9.26 9.80
C MET A 299 -15.96 9.58 11.28
N ILE A 300 -15.91 10.86 11.66
CA ILE A 300 -16.33 11.40 12.96
C ILE A 300 -17.71 12.03 12.79
#